data_AF-A0A7G8EXD8-F1
#
_entry.id   AF-A0A7G8EXD8-F1
#
_cell.length_a   1.000
_cell.length_b   1.000
_cell.length_c   1.000
_cell.angle_alpha   90.00
_cell.angle_beta   90.00
_cell.angle_gamma   90.00
#
_symmetry.space_group_name_H-M   'P 1'
#
loop_
_entity.id
_entity.type
_entity.pdbx_description
1 polymer ?
#
loop_
_entity_poly.entity_id
_entity_poly.type
_entity_poly.pdbx_seq_one_letter_code
_entity_poly.pdbx_strand_id
1 'polypeptide(L)'
;MKLTPCLLAAALATCTVELIPAASVNAELRVAQAQSATRTSLTAAQANASATALLKAIQTRDAQAIYDLLSPPLKSASSVEAIAKRLESAPVIDSFRVVEINPGLDDTTVDTVTVTNEGTRELPLILVLDDDGKLLAWKWVGTMLPIEQTALNFVKDLQADRWIAARYYLDLEFQKEISPADLERKWSKLERVLGGMKRVKSALVASQGSEQQLVLVTIEFGNVTDNLFVIFNSQGRIINVDFSADLV
;
A
#
# COMPACT_ATOMS: atom_id res chain seq x y z
N MET A 1 -86.81 0.61 -33.54
CA MET A 1 -85.96 1.79 -33.25
C MET A 1 -84.53 1.32 -33.06
N LYS A 2 -83.59 1.98 -33.75
CA LYS A 2 -82.14 1.67 -33.79
C LYS A 2 -81.42 2.30 -32.60
N LEU A 3 -80.48 1.58 -31.96
CA LEU A 3 -79.26 2.11 -31.33
C LEU A 3 -78.17 1.01 -31.46
N THR A 4 -77.30 1.09 -32.46
CA THR A 4 -75.89 1.56 -32.43
C THR A 4 -74.90 0.53 -31.83
N PRO A 5 -73.89 0.06 -32.59
CA PRO A 5 -72.85 -0.85 -32.11
C PRO A 5 -71.60 -0.09 -31.63
N CYS A 6 -70.80 -0.67 -30.72
CA CYS A 6 -69.38 -0.32 -30.61
C CYS A 6 -68.52 -1.49 -30.11
N LEU A 7 -67.44 -1.66 -30.86
CA LEU A 7 -66.35 -2.63 -30.77
C LEU A 7 -65.62 -2.61 -29.42
N LEU A 8 -65.23 -3.80 -28.94
CA LEU A 8 -64.13 -3.96 -27.97
C LEU A 8 -62.91 -4.50 -28.74
N ALA A 9 -61.89 -3.66 -28.88
CA ALA A 9 -60.63 -3.98 -29.55
C ALA A 9 -59.65 -4.65 -28.58
N ALA A 10 -58.91 -5.64 -29.11
CA ALA A 10 -57.87 -6.39 -28.43
C ALA A 10 -56.65 -5.52 -28.06
N ALA A 11 -56.17 -5.65 -26.83
CA ALA A 11 -54.92 -5.06 -26.38
C ALA A 11 -53.74 -6.00 -26.73
N LEU A 12 -52.86 -5.54 -27.62
CA LEU A 12 -51.53 -6.09 -27.84
C LEU A 12 -50.57 -5.50 -26.79
N ALA A 13 -49.95 -6.36 -25.99
CA ALA A 13 -48.89 -6.00 -25.06
C ALA A 13 -47.59 -5.75 -25.85
N THR A 14 -47.13 -4.50 -25.88
CA THR A 14 -45.79 -4.13 -26.35
C THR A 14 -44.78 -4.35 -25.23
N CYS A 15 -43.89 -5.33 -25.39
CA CYS A 15 -42.65 -5.38 -24.62
C CYS A 15 -41.79 -4.16 -24.99
N THR A 16 -41.73 -3.17 -24.10
CA THR A 16 -40.71 -2.12 -24.15
C THR A 16 -39.40 -2.71 -23.66
N VAL A 17 -38.47 -2.98 -24.57
CA VAL A 17 -37.05 -3.14 -24.22
C VAL A 17 -36.57 -1.75 -23.78
N GLU A 18 -36.39 -1.57 -22.47
CA GLU A 18 -35.73 -0.37 -21.96
C GLU A 18 -34.28 -0.35 -22.47
N LEU A 19 -33.97 0.62 -23.32
CA LEU A 19 -32.59 0.90 -23.72
C LEU A 19 -31.83 1.38 -22.50
N ILE A 20 -31.01 0.51 -21.92
CA ILE A 20 -29.97 0.92 -20.97
C ILE A 20 -29.05 1.92 -21.71
N PRO A 21 -28.85 3.14 -21.20
CA PRO A 21 -27.96 4.10 -21.82
C PRO A 21 -26.54 3.52 -21.88
N ALA A 22 -25.89 3.60 -23.04
CA ALA A 22 -24.51 3.13 -23.24
C ALA A 22 -23.48 3.78 -22.28
N ALA A 23 -23.84 4.91 -21.65
CA ALA A 23 -23.02 5.55 -20.61
C ALA A 23 -22.96 4.73 -19.31
N SER A 24 -24.05 4.06 -18.93
CA SER A 24 -24.14 3.24 -17.71
C SER A 24 -23.31 1.97 -17.83
N VAL A 25 -23.38 1.31 -18.99
CA VAL A 25 -22.60 0.11 -19.32
C VAL A 25 -21.10 0.42 -19.33
N ASN A 26 -20.70 1.59 -19.86
CA ASN A 26 -19.31 2.03 -19.84
C ASN A 26 -18.80 2.38 -18.43
N ALA A 27 -19.66 2.88 -17.54
CA ALA A 27 -19.29 3.15 -16.16
C ALA A 27 -19.08 1.84 -15.37
N GLU A 28 -19.97 0.86 -15.53
CA GLU A 28 -19.86 -0.45 -14.90
C GLU A 28 -18.67 -1.27 -15.44
N LEU A 29 -18.41 -1.23 -16.76
CA LEU A 29 -17.21 -1.83 -17.36
C LEU A 29 -15.91 -1.15 -16.90
N ARG A 30 -15.92 0.17 -16.67
CA ARG A 30 -14.76 0.89 -16.13
C ARG A 30 -14.51 0.59 -14.65
N VAL A 31 -15.56 0.39 -13.85
CA VAL A 31 -15.43 -0.06 -12.46
C VAL A 31 -14.95 -1.51 -12.42
N ALA A 32 -15.43 -2.38 -13.31
CA ALA A 32 -14.96 -3.77 -13.42
C ALA A 32 -13.52 -3.87 -13.99
N GLN A 33 -13.10 -2.95 -14.85
CA GLN A 33 -11.71 -2.87 -15.34
C GLN A 33 -10.76 -2.25 -14.31
N ALA A 34 -11.24 -1.35 -13.44
CA ALA A 34 -10.46 -0.86 -12.30
C ALA A 34 -10.27 -1.92 -11.19
N GLN A 35 -11.11 -2.97 -11.18
CA GLN A 35 -10.92 -4.15 -10.32
C GLN A 35 -9.86 -5.13 -10.86
N SER A 36 -9.35 -4.89 -12.07
CA SER A 36 -8.34 -5.72 -12.74
C SER A 36 -6.95 -5.06 -12.78
N ALA A 37 -6.67 -4.10 -11.90
CA ALA A 37 -5.28 -3.83 -11.55
C ALA A 37 -4.75 -5.11 -10.90
N THR A 38 -3.75 -5.75 -11.53
CA THR A 38 -3.16 -7.00 -11.03
C THR A 38 -2.75 -6.76 -9.58
N ARG A 39 -3.49 -7.39 -8.66
CA ARG A 39 -3.14 -7.38 -7.24
C ARG A 39 -2.05 -8.39 -7.00
N THR A 40 -1.35 -8.22 -5.89
CA THR A 40 -0.34 -9.18 -5.42
C THR A 40 -0.86 -10.61 -5.55
N SER A 41 0.03 -11.50 -5.98
CA SER A 41 -0.31 -12.93 -6.11
C SER A 41 -0.33 -13.64 -4.74
N LEU A 42 0.15 -12.97 -3.69
CA LEU A 42 0.21 -13.52 -2.35
C LEU A 42 -1.19 -13.67 -1.75
N THR A 43 -1.58 -14.90 -1.43
CA THR A 43 -2.87 -15.16 -0.78
C THR A 43 -2.85 -14.72 0.68
N ALA A 44 -4.03 -14.40 1.23
CA ALA A 44 -4.17 -14.07 2.65
C ALA A 44 -3.64 -15.18 3.58
N ALA A 45 -3.76 -16.45 3.18
CA ALA A 45 -3.22 -17.57 3.95
C ALA A 45 -1.68 -17.58 3.97
N GLN A 46 -1.04 -17.32 2.82
CA GLN A 46 0.42 -17.21 2.71
C GLN A 46 0.95 -15.98 3.45
N ALA A 47 0.28 -14.83 3.33
CA ALA A 47 0.60 -13.62 4.08
C ALA A 47 0.50 -13.85 5.58
N ASN A 48 -0.59 -14.48 6.06
CA ASN A 48 -0.76 -14.82 7.47
C ASN A 48 0.32 -15.78 7.97
N ALA A 49 0.69 -16.78 7.15
CA ALA A 49 1.75 -17.73 7.50
C ALA A 49 3.11 -17.03 7.64
N SER A 50 3.46 -16.16 6.70
CA SER A 50 4.73 -15.41 6.71
C SER A 50 4.78 -14.42 7.87
N ALA A 51 3.69 -13.69 8.13
CA ALA A 51 3.59 -12.80 9.29
C ALA A 51 3.69 -13.56 10.62
N THR A 52 3.02 -14.71 10.73
CA THR A 52 3.11 -15.58 11.90
C THR A 52 4.53 -16.11 12.10
N ALA A 53 5.22 -16.49 11.03
CA ALA A 53 6.61 -16.93 11.08
C ALA A 53 7.53 -15.81 11.59
N LEU A 54 7.38 -14.58 11.10
CA LEU A 54 8.14 -13.42 11.60
C LEU A 54 7.86 -13.16 13.08
N LEU A 55 6.58 -13.10 13.48
CA LEU A 55 6.19 -12.81 14.86
C LEU A 55 6.75 -13.86 15.83
N LYS A 56 6.72 -15.15 15.45
CA LYS A 56 7.38 -16.22 16.22
C LYS A 56 8.89 -16.01 16.31
N ALA A 57 9.55 -15.70 15.20
CA ALA A 57 11.00 -15.48 15.19
C ALA A 57 11.40 -14.28 16.05
N ILE A 58 10.63 -13.20 16.05
CA ILE A 58 10.85 -12.05 16.95
C ILE A 58 10.65 -12.48 18.41
N GLN A 59 9.56 -13.20 18.70
CA GLN A 59 9.24 -13.69 20.04
C GLN A 59 10.36 -14.60 20.59
N THR A 60 10.91 -15.50 19.78
CA THR A 60 11.99 -16.41 20.18
C THR A 60 13.39 -15.82 19.99
N ARG A 61 13.49 -14.54 19.59
CA ARG A 61 14.75 -13.85 19.28
C ARG A 61 15.62 -14.59 18.24
N ASP A 62 14.99 -15.30 17.30
CA ASP A 62 15.67 -16.08 16.27
C ASP A 62 16.07 -15.21 15.07
N ALA A 63 17.29 -14.66 15.13
CA ALA A 63 17.80 -13.80 14.07
C ALA A 63 17.98 -14.50 12.72
N GLN A 64 18.28 -15.81 12.71
CA GLN A 64 18.45 -16.58 11.49
C GLN A 64 17.10 -16.78 10.79
N ALA A 65 16.06 -17.14 11.54
CA ALA A 65 14.71 -17.26 10.98
C ALA A 65 14.20 -15.93 10.41
N ILE A 66 14.45 -14.80 11.06
CA ILE A 66 14.13 -13.48 10.49
C ILE A 66 14.93 -13.22 9.22
N TYR A 67 16.24 -13.49 9.23
CA TYR A 67 17.09 -13.32 8.06
C TYR A 67 16.52 -14.11 6.87
N ASP A 68 16.09 -15.36 7.07
CA ASP A 68 15.56 -16.22 6.01
C ASP A 68 14.22 -15.75 5.41
N LEU A 69 13.47 -14.98 6.19
CA LEU A 69 12.22 -14.32 5.77
C LEU A 69 12.46 -13.02 4.99
N LEU A 70 13.65 -12.42 5.04
CA LEU A 70 13.95 -11.20 4.28
C LEU A 70 13.92 -11.44 2.77
N SER A 71 13.47 -10.43 2.04
CA SER A 71 13.59 -10.38 0.57
C SER A 71 15.06 -10.33 0.13
N PRO A 72 15.41 -10.75 -1.10
CA PRO A 72 16.80 -10.76 -1.56
C PRO A 72 17.53 -9.41 -1.43
N PRO A 73 16.91 -8.26 -1.77
CA PRO A 73 17.53 -6.95 -1.55
C PRO A 73 17.84 -6.68 -0.07
N LEU A 74 16.92 -7.03 0.84
CA LEU A 74 17.13 -6.83 2.27
C LEU A 74 18.17 -7.78 2.85
N LYS A 75 18.24 -9.03 2.39
CA LYS A 75 19.31 -9.96 2.76
C LYS A 75 20.67 -9.39 2.40
N SER A 76 20.79 -8.81 1.20
CA SER A 76 22.04 -8.24 0.71
C SER A 76 22.50 -7.01 1.50
N ALA A 77 21.57 -6.29 2.12
CA ALA A 77 21.82 -5.09 2.91
C ALA A 77 21.87 -5.34 4.43
N SER A 78 21.76 -6.59 4.88
CA SER A 78 21.66 -6.96 6.29
C SER A 78 22.54 -8.16 6.62
N SER A 79 22.60 -8.51 7.91
CA SER A 79 23.25 -9.72 8.38
C SER A 79 22.50 -10.30 9.57
N VAL A 80 22.75 -11.57 9.88
CA VAL A 80 22.17 -12.24 11.05
C VAL A 80 22.57 -11.49 12.33
N GLU A 81 23.81 -11.01 12.41
CA GLU A 81 24.32 -10.24 13.54
C GLU A 81 23.63 -8.88 13.67
N ALA A 82 23.39 -8.19 12.56
CA ALA A 82 22.66 -6.92 12.55
C ALA A 82 21.21 -7.11 13.04
N ILE A 83 20.57 -8.21 12.64
CA ILE A 83 19.22 -8.58 13.09
C ILE A 83 19.23 -8.94 14.58
N ALA A 84 20.19 -9.75 15.02
CA ALA A 84 20.34 -10.10 16.44
C ALA A 84 20.49 -8.85 17.31
N LYS A 85 21.35 -7.92 16.89
CA LYS A 85 21.54 -6.63 17.58
C LYS A 85 20.25 -5.80 17.60
N ARG A 86 19.48 -5.77 16.52
CA ARG A 86 18.16 -5.11 16.49
C ARG A 86 17.19 -5.77 17.48
N LEU A 87 17.19 -7.10 17.55
CA LEU A 87 16.35 -7.87 18.47
C LEU A 87 16.69 -7.61 19.95
N GLU A 88 17.96 -7.37 20.32
CA GLU A 88 18.33 -7.02 21.70
C GLU A 88 17.58 -5.79 22.23
N SER A 89 17.34 -4.81 21.34
CA SER A 89 16.62 -3.57 21.68
C SER A 89 15.10 -3.64 21.48
N ALA A 90 14.60 -4.73 20.88
CA ALA A 90 13.17 -4.85 20.57
C ALA A 90 12.39 -5.30 21.82
N PRO A 91 11.11 -4.88 21.97
CA PRO A 91 10.25 -5.39 23.04
C PRO A 91 10.14 -6.93 23.03
N VAL A 92 10.04 -7.54 24.21
CA VAL A 92 9.78 -8.99 24.32
C VAL A 92 8.30 -9.25 24.11
N ILE A 93 7.97 -10.16 23.19
CA ILE A 93 6.58 -10.51 22.84
C ILE A 93 6.10 -11.69 23.70
N ASP A 94 5.02 -11.49 24.44
CA ASP A 94 4.31 -12.56 25.17
C ASP A 94 3.30 -13.27 24.25
N SER A 95 2.52 -12.50 23.51
CA SER A 95 1.56 -13.02 22.54
C SER A 95 1.37 -12.06 21.38
N PHE A 96 0.82 -12.55 20.28
CA PHE A 96 0.59 -11.74 19.09
C PHE A 96 -0.63 -12.23 18.31
N ARG A 97 -1.16 -11.38 17.44
CA ARG A 97 -2.17 -11.73 16.44
C ARG A 97 -2.02 -10.89 15.19
N VAL A 98 -2.39 -11.48 14.05
CA VAL A 98 -2.63 -10.73 12.81
C VAL A 98 -4.01 -10.08 12.92
N VAL A 99 -4.08 -8.79 12.62
CA VAL A 99 -5.32 -7.99 12.70
C VAL A 99 -5.94 -7.84 11.32
N GLU A 100 -5.14 -7.45 10.34
CA GLU A 100 -5.61 -7.17 8.98
C GLU A 100 -4.53 -7.55 7.96
N ILE A 101 -4.98 -8.03 6.79
CA ILE A 101 -4.14 -8.32 5.64
C ILE A 101 -4.68 -7.50 4.49
N ASN A 102 -3.85 -6.59 3.99
CA ASN A 102 -4.19 -5.62 2.98
C ASN A 102 -3.37 -5.93 1.71
N PRO A 103 -3.94 -6.64 0.73
CA PRO A 103 -3.25 -6.91 -0.53
C PRO A 103 -3.20 -5.62 -1.35
N GLY A 104 -1.97 -5.20 -1.71
CA GLY A 104 -1.65 -4.11 -2.61
C GLY A 104 -1.57 -4.56 -4.07
N LEU A 105 -0.90 -3.76 -4.90
CA LEU A 105 -0.65 -4.09 -6.31
C LEU A 105 0.43 -5.16 -6.47
N ASP A 106 1.58 -4.99 -5.82
CA ASP A 106 2.75 -5.87 -5.92
C ASP A 106 3.29 -6.31 -4.54
N ASP A 107 2.62 -5.86 -3.47
CA ASP A 107 2.95 -6.21 -2.10
C ASP A 107 1.71 -6.49 -1.25
N THR A 108 1.94 -6.98 -0.04
CA THR A 108 0.89 -7.16 0.98
C THR A 108 1.31 -6.50 2.28
N THR A 109 0.49 -5.58 2.78
CA THR A 109 0.67 -4.99 4.10
C THR A 109 -0.09 -5.81 5.15
N VAL A 110 0.60 -6.24 6.20
CA VAL A 110 0.02 -6.99 7.31
C VAL A 110 0.08 -6.16 8.59
N ASP A 111 -1.08 -5.81 9.13
CA ASP A 111 -1.21 -5.14 10.41
C ASP A 111 -1.32 -6.18 11.51
N THR A 112 -0.47 -6.05 12.53
CA THR A 112 -0.41 -7.02 13.64
C THR A 112 -0.37 -6.29 14.97
N VAL A 113 -0.76 -7.01 16.02
CA VAL A 113 -0.71 -6.52 17.39
C VAL A 113 0.04 -7.54 18.24
N THR A 114 0.95 -7.03 19.06
CA THR A 114 1.72 -7.83 20.02
C THR A 114 1.41 -7.36 21.44
N VAL A 115 1.44 -8.28 22.40
CA VAL A 115 1.40 -7.99 23.84
C VAL A 115 2.79 -8.26 24.38
N THR A 116 3.35 -7.33 25.16
CA THR A 116 4.74 -7.40 25.62
C THR A 116 4.86 -7.58 27.12
N ASN A 117 5.93 -8.22 27.60
CA ASN A 117 6.12 -8.50 29.02
C ASN A 117 6.27 -7.24 29.92
N GLU A 118 6.46 -6.06 29.34
CA GLU A 118 6.52 -4.77 30.05
C GLU A 118 5.13 -4.21 30.43
N GLY A 119 4.05 -4.96 30.16
CA GLY A 119 2.68 -4.68 30.64
C GLY A 119 1.60 -5.18 29.68
N THR A 120 0.31 -4.99 30.02
CA THR A 120 -0.83 -5.32 29.12
C THR A 120 -0.93 -4.43 27.87
N ARG A 121 0.17 -3.77 27.48
CA ARG A 121 0.19 -2.81 26.38
C ARG A 121 0.28 -3.57 25.06
N GLU A 122 -0.71 -3.33 24.21
CA GLU A 122 -0.67 -3.73 22.82
C GLU A 122 0.29 -2.81 22.05
N LEU A 123 1.33 -3.40 21.44
CA LEU A 123 2.25 -2.71 20.53
C LEU A 123 1.96 -3.16 19.10
N PRO A 124 1.52 -2.26 18.22
CA PRO A 124 1.31 -2.58 16.82
C PRO A 124 2.65 -2.80 16.08
N LEU A 125 2.68 -3.80 15.22
CA LEU A 125 3.78 -4.07 14.30
C LEU A 125 3.21 -4.16 12.88
N ILE A 126 3.76 -3.36 11.97
CA ILE A 126 3.40 -3.37 10.56
C ILE A 126 4.47 -4.16 9.80
N LEU A 127 4.04 -5.03 8.90
CA LEU A 127 4.89 -5.79 8.00
C LEU A 127 4.48 -5.49 6.56
N VAL A 128 5.44 -5.46 5.64
CA VAL A 128 5.19 -5.45 4.20
C VAL A 128 5.89 -6.64 3.58
N LEU A 129 5.12 -7.42 2.80
CA LEU A 129 5.55 -8.66 2.16
C LEU A 129 5.52 -8.50 0.65
N ASP A 130 6.51 -9.05 -0.07
CA ASP A 130 6.44 -9.19 -1.53
C ASP A 130 5.54 -10.36 -1.96
N ASP A 131 5.39 -10.56 -3.27
CA ASP A 131 4.60 -11.63 -3.88
C ASP A 131 5.01 -13.06 -3.43
N ASP A 132 6.26 -13.26 -3.01
CA ASP A 132 6.77 -14.54 -2.50
C ASP A 132 6.56 -14.69 -0.98
N GLY A 133 5.97 -13.68 -0.33
CA GLY A 133 5.78 -13.63 1.11
C GLY A 133 7.06 -13.30 1.89
N LYS A 134 8.09 -12.77 1.22
CA LYS A 134 9.32 -12.30 1.88
C LYS A 134 9.15 -10.87 2.37
N LEU A 135 9.83 -10.55 3.47
CA LEU A 135 9.76 -9.24 4.09
C LEU A 135 10.47 -8.21 3.23
N LEU A 136 9.70 -7.23 2.76
CA LEU A 136 10.18 -5.97 2.23
C LEU A 136 10.46 -4.99 3.35
N ALA A 137 9.71 -5.05 4.46
CA ALA A 137 9.93 -4.21 5.61
C ALA A 137 9.13 -4.65 6.86
N TRP A 138 9.56 -4.18 8.03
CA TRP A 138 8.78 -4.30 9.27
C TRP A 138 9.16 -3.23 10.29
N LYS A 139 8.18 -2.77 11.07
CA LYS A 139 8.40 -1.72 12.06
C LYS A 139 7.40 -1.75 13.22
N TRP A 140 7.92 -1.52 14.42
CA TRP A 140 7.13 -1.21 15.62
C TRP A 140 6.53 0.19 15.50
N VAL A 141 5.21 0.30 15.67
CA VAL A 141 4.54 1.60 15.66
C VAL A 141 4.87 2.35 16.95
N GLY A 142 5.35 3.58 16.84
CA GLY A 142 5.62 4.46 17.99
C GLY A 142 6.86 5.36 17.87
N THR A 143 7.84 4.98 17.05
CA THR A 143 9.03 5.83 16.76
C THR A 143 9.01 6.26 15.30
N MET A 144 9.15 7.56 15.03
CA MET A 144 9.21 8.09 13.66
C MET A 144 10.60 8.63 13.36
N LEU A 145 11.20 8.15 12.27
CA LEU A 145 12.49 8.61 11.79
C LEU A 145 12.31 9.87 10.93
N PRO A 146 13.32 10.78 10.86
CA PRO A 146 13.22 12.01 10.07
C PRO A 146 12.90 11.78 8.59
N ILE A 147 13.43 10.72 7.98
CA ILE A 147 13.16 10.37 6.57
C ILE A 147 11.73 9.87 6.37
N GLU A 148 11.16 9.16 7.34
CA GLU A 148 9.76 8.76 7.30
C GLU A 148 8.86 9.99 7.40
N GLN A 149 9.18 10.93 8.28
CA GLN A 149 8.46 12.20 8.38
C GLN A 149 8.54 13.01 7.07
N THR A 150 9.70 12.98 6.40
CA THR A 150 9.90 13.62 5.10
C THR A 150 9.03 12.97 4.02
N ALA A 151 9.00 11.64 3.95
CA ALA A 151 8.13 10.90 3.03
C ALA A 151 6.65 11.18 3.29
N LEU A 152 6.23 11.24 4.56
CA LEU A 152 4.86 11.59 4.93
C LEU A 152 4.50 13.02 4.51
N ASN A 153 5.40 13.98 4.68
CA ASN A 153 5.16 15.36 4.28
C ASN A 153 5.08 15.50 2.76
N PHE A 154 5.96 14.80 2.03
CA PHE A 154 5.91 14.71 0.58
C PHE A 154 4.53 14.23 0.09
N VAL A 155 4.03 13.10 0.60
CA VAL A 155 2.71 12.57 0.23
C VAL A 155 1.57 13.50 0.64
N LYS A 156 1.65 14.15 1.80
CA LYS A 156 0.66 15.16 2.22
C LYS A 156 0.61 16.37 1.28
N ASP A 157 1.76 16.83 0.80
CA ASP A 157 1.81 17.93 -0.15
C ASP A 157 1.32 17.51 -1.55
N LEU A 158 1.53 16.25 -1.97
CA LEU A 158 0.88 15.69 -3.17
C LEU A 158 -0.65 15.66 -3.01
N GLN A 159 -1.16 15.15 -1.88
CA GLN A 159 -2.60 15.09 -1.59
C GLN A 159 -3.26 16.48 -1.55
N ALA A 160 -2.51 17.51 -1.16
CA ALA A 160 -2.98 18.88 -1.07
C ALA A 160 -2.79 19.69 -2.36
N ASP A 161 -2.46 19.05 -3.48
CA ASP A 161 -2.14 19.65 -4.78
C ASP A 161 -0.99 20.69 -4.73
N ARG A 162 -0.10 20.57 -3.74
CA ARG A 162 1.02 21.50 -3.52
C ARG A 162 2.26 21.01 -4.25
N TRP A 163 2.19 20.90 -5.58
CA TRP A 163 3.24 20.31 -6.41
C TRP A 163 4.63 20.92 -6.23
N ILE A 164 4.70 22.24 -6.04
CA ILE A 164 5.96 22.95 -5.78
C ILE A 164 6.54 22.58 -4.40
N ALA A 165 5.69 22.45 -3.38
CA ALA A 165 6.10 22.04 -2.04
C ALA A 165 6.52 20.56 -2.03
N ALA A 166 5.77 19.67 -2.69
CA ALA A 166 6.15 18.27 -2.86
C ALA A 166 7.52 18.15 -3.57
N ARG A 167 7.77 18.96 -4.59
CA ARG A 167 9.04 18.98 -5.32
C ARG A 167 10.24 19.43 -4.47
N TYR A 168 10.02 20.16 -3.37
CA TYR A 168 11.09 20.62 -2.48
C TYR A 168 11.80 19.48 -1.73
N TYR A 169 11.13 18.35 -1.51
CA TYR A 169 11.72 17.19 -0.82
C TYR A 169 12.67 16.39 -1.73
N LEU A 170 12.58 16.59 -3.05
CA LEU A 170 13.39 15.90 -4.04
C LEU A 170 14.81 16.47 -4.09
N ASP A 171 15.79 15.65 -4.45
CA ASP A 171 17.16 16.09 -4.69
C ASP A 171 17.24 16.93 -5.99
N LEU A 172 18.36 17.65 -6.17
CA LEU A 172 18.46 18.62 -7.27
C LEU A 172 18.46 17.97 -8.65
N GLU A 173 19.03 16.78 -8.80
CA GLU A 173 19.02 16.09 -10.08
C GLU A 173 17.61 15.58 -10.40
N PHE A 174 16.93 14.93 -9.46
CA PHE A 174 15.57 14.47 -9.68
C PHE A 174 14.60 15.63 -9.91
N GLN A 175 14.79 16.77 -9.23
CA GLN A 175 14.04 17.99 -9.52
C GLN A 175 14.16 18.42 -10.99
N LYS A 176 15.34 18.33 -11.62
CA LYS A 176 15.50 18.71 -13.03
C LYS A 176 14.72 17.77 -13.97
N GLU A 177 14.58 16.50 -13.58
CA GLU A 177 13.90 15.47 -14.35
C GLU A 177 12.38 15.49 -14.18
N ILE A 178 11.88 15.92 -13.01
CA ILE A 178 10.46 15.95 -12.70
C ILE A 178 9.94 17.36 -12.44
N SER A 179 9.09 17.85 -13.35
CA SER A 179 8.40 19.13 -13.18
C SER A 179 7.19 18.99 -12.23
N PRO A 180 6.66 20.12 -11.70
CA PRO A 180 5.40 20.10 -10.96
C PRO A 180 4.24 19.47 -11.74
N ALA A 181 4.16 19.69 -13.06
CA ALA A 181 3.14 19.09 -13.92
C ALA A 181 3.33 17.58 -14.11
N ASP A 182 4.58 17.09 -14.02
CA ASP A 182 4.85 15.64 -14.04
C ASP A 182 4.41 14.97 -12.74
N LEU A 183 4.62 15.63 -11.58
CA LEU A 183 4.11 15.16 -10.30
C LEU A 183 2.59 15.09 -10.30
N GLU A 184 1.92 16.17 -10.72
CA GLU A 184 0.45 16.21 -10.87
C GLU A 184 -0.04 15.05 -11.75
N ARG A 185 0.51 14.93 -12.97
CA ARG A 185 0.10 13.88 -13.91
C ARG A 185 0.28 12.48 -13.35
N LYS A 186 1.43 12.19 -12.72
CA LYS A 186 1.73 10.88 -12.13
C LYS A 186 0.81 10.58 -10.94
N TRP A 187 0.66 11.53 -10.02
CA TRP A 187 -0.19 11.39 -8.84
C TRP A 187 -1.67 11.25 -9.19
N SER A 188 -2.20 12.11 -10.07
CA SER A 188 -3.60 12.02 -10.51
C SER A 188 -3.88 10.73 -11.29
N LYS A 189 -2.90 10.18 -12.03
CA LYS A 189 -3.03 8.86 -12.66
C LYS A 189 -3.19 7.78 -11.57
N LEU A 190 -2.32 7.78 -10.56
CA LEU A 190 -2.36 6.84 -9.45
C LEU A 190 -3.71 6.89 -8.72
N GLU A 191 -4.14 8.08 -8.29
CA GLU A 191 -5.42 8.26 -7.62
C GLU A 191 -6.60 7.78 -8.47
N ARG A 192 -6.60 8.07 -9.78
CA ARG A 192 -7.67 7.62 -10.67
C ARG A 192 -7.74 6.10 -10.79
N VAL A 193 -6.61 5.40 -10.80
CA VAL A 193 -6.56 3.93 -10.90
C VAL A 193 -6.95 3.28 -9.57
N LEU A 194 -6.45 3.81 -8.44
CA LEU A 194 -6.63 3.19 -7.12
C LEU A 194 -7.88 3.67 -6.36
N GLY A 195 -8.69 4.56 -6.93
CA GLY A 195 -9.97 4.99 -6.35
C GLY A 195 -9.89 6.22 -5.45
N GLY A 196 -8.87 7.05 -5.64
CA GLY A 196 -8.59 8.28 -4.90
C GLY A 196 -7.97 8.01 -3.54
N MET A 197 -7.06 8.88 -3.09
CA MET A 197 -6.45 8.74 -1.78
C MET A 197 -7.48 9.01 -0.67
N LYS A 198 -7.53 8.14 0.33
CA LYS A 198 -8.33 8.33 1.54
C LYS A 198 -7.48 8.89 2.66
N ARG A 199 -6.36 8.24 2.98
CA ARG A 199 -5.42 8.65 4.02
C ARG A 199 -4.07 7.96 3.89
N VAL A 200 -3.04 8.56 4.48
CA VAL A 200 -1.78 7.87 4.76
C VAL A 200 -1.94 7.02 6.03
N LYS A 201 -1.66 5.71 5.96
CA LYS A 201 -1.67 4.81 7.13
C LYS A 201 -0.36 4.90 7.90
N SER A 202 0.78 4.80 7.22
CA SER A 202 2.09 4.74 7.86
C SER A 202 3.24 5.09 6.92
N ALA A 203 4.43 5.31 7.50
CA ALA A 203 5.69 5.30 6.76
C ALA A 203 6.73 4.50 7.55
N LEU A 204 7.48 3.67 6.85
CA LEU A 204 8.41 2.72 7.44
C LEU A 204 9.65 2.56 6.56
N VAL A 205 10.81 2.43 7.19
CA VAL A 205 12.07 2.21 6.48
C VAL A 205 12.25 0.72 6.19
N ALA A 206 12.35 0.35 4.91
CA ALA A 206 12.67 -1.01 4.47
C ALA A 206 14.15 -1.31 4.57
N SER A 207 14.99 -0.38 4.11
CA SER A 207 16.45 -0.55 4.04
C SER A 207 17.17 0.75 4.37
N GLN A 208 18.29 0.63 5.10
CA GLN A 208 19.20 1.73 5.38
C GLN A 208 20.61 1.35 4.88
N GLY A 209 20.90 1.70 3.62
CA GLY A 209 22.26 1.68 3.10
C GLY A 209 23.01 2.97 3.45
N SER A 210 24.34 2.96 3.27
CA SER A 210 25.19 4.15 3.46
C SER A 210 24.90 5.24 2.44
N GLU A 211 24.47 4.87 1.24
CA GLU A 211 24.24 5.80 0.12
C GLU A 211 22.75 6.05 -0.13
N GLN A 212 21.92 5.02 0.05
CA GLN A 212 20.50 5.06 -0.25
C GLN A 212 19.67 4.42 0.85
N GLN A 213 18.49 4.99 1.09
CA GLN A 213 17.55 4.52 2.10
C GLN A 213 16.17 4.37 1.45
N LEU A 214 15.52 3.23 1.66
CA LEU A 214 14.21 2.95 1.10
C LEU A 214 13.14 3.12 2.17
N VAL A 215 12.15 3.97 1.91
CA VAL A 215 10.97 4.18 2.75
C VAL A 215 9.73 3.75 1.98
N LEU A 216 8.87 2.96 2.62
CA LEU A 216 7.56 2.62 2.12
C LEU A 216 6.53 3.48 2.83
N VAL A 217 5.66 4.14 2.07
CA VAL A 217 4.53 4.89 2.61
C VAL A 217 3.26 4.12 2.30
N THR A 218 2.64 3.55 3.33
CA THR A 218 1.38 2.83 3.19
C THR A 218 0.24 3.84 3.06
N ILE A 219 -0.50 3.77 1.95
CA ILE A 219 -1.59 4.68 1.61
C ILE A 219 -2.87 3.86 1.42
N GLU A 220 -3.94 4.29 2.06
CA GLU A 220 -5.27 3.75 1.81
C GLU A 220 -5.90 4.56 0.67
N PHE A 221 -6.17 3.89 -0.45
CA PHE A 221 -6.97 4.40 -1.55
C PHE A 221 -8.39 3.82 -1.51
N GLY A 222 -9.28 4.30 -2.37
CA GLY A 222 -10.67 3.82 -2.42
C GLY A 222 -10.82 2.33 -2.76
N ASN A 223 -9.92 1.77 -3.57
CA ASN A 223 -10.03 0.39 -4.08
C ASN A 223 -9.00 -0.57 -3.47
N VAL A 224 -7.92 -0.05 -2.87
CA VAL A 224 -6.76 -0.83 -2.41
C VAL A 224 -5.98 -0.05 -1.36
N THR A 225 -5.30 -0.76 -0.47
CA THR A 225 -4.23 -0.18 0.37
C THR A 225 -2.91 -0.62 -0.24
N ASP A 226 -2.05 0.34 -0.56
CA ASP A 226 -0.84 0.11 -1.35
C ASP A 226 0.35 0.90 -0.78
N ASN A 227 1.58 0.52 -1.14
CA ASN A 227 2.77 1.21 -0.65
C ASN A 227 3.45 2.03 -1.75
N LEU A 228 3.72 3.30 -1.46
CA LEU A 228 4.58 4.15 -2.28
C LEU A 228 6.04 3.92 -1.89
N PHE A 229 6.87 3.46 -2.82
CA PHE A 229 8.31 3.29 -2.62
C PHE A 229 9.03 4.61 -2.83
N VAL A 230 9.71 5.11 -1.79
CA VAL A 230 10.43 6.38 -1.79
C VAL A 230 11.90 6.12 -1.45
N ILE A 231 12.78 6.43 -2.40
CA ILE A 231 14.23 6.26 -2.23
C ILE A 231 14.84 7.61 -1.85
N PHE A 232 15.58 7.61 -0.76
CA PHE A 232 16.33 8.74 -0.23
C PHE A 232 17.83 8.56 -0.46
N ASN A 233 18.55 9.66 -0.70
CA ASN A 233 20.00 9.67 -0.57
C ASN A 233 20.44 9.84 0.89
N SER A 234 21.75 9.79 1.12
CA SER A 234 22.37 9.99 2.45
C SER A 234 22.09 11.35 3.11
N GLN A 235 21.64 12.36 2.34
CA GLN A 235 21.25 13.68 2.86
C GLN A 235 19.77 13.75 3.26
N GLY A 236 19.01 12.66 3.13
CA GLY A 236 17.57 12.64 3.38
C GLY A 236 16.77 13.38 2.31
N ARG A 237 17.28 13.50 1.08
CA ARG A 237 16.52 13.98 -0.08
C ARG A 237 16.01 12.82 -0.91
N ILE A 238 14.81 12.97 -1.46
CA ILE A 238 14.18 11.97 -2.31
C ILE A 238 14.87 11.97 -3.68
N ILE A 239 15.46 10.86 -4.07
CA ILE A 239 16.12 10.67 -5.37
C ILE A 239 15.26 9.85 -6.34
N ASN A 240 14.25 9.13 -5.83
CA ASN A 240 13.27 8.43 -6.65
C ASN A 240 11.97 8.19 -5.88
N VAL A 241 10.85 8.16 -6.60
CA VAL A 241 9.53 7.78 -6.11
C VAL A 241 8.87 6.90 -7.15
N ASP A 242 8.45 5.71 -6.74
CA ASP A 242 7.68 4.82 -7.58
C ASP A 242 6.19 5.18 -7.52
N PHE A 243 5.69 5.84 -8.57
CA PHE A 243 4.27 6.21 -8.72
C PHE A 243 3.47 5.15 -9.49
N SER A 244 3.89 3.89 -9.48
CA SER A 244 3.29 2.87 -10.32
C SER A 244 1.82 2.62 -9.96
N ALA A 245 0.99 2.64 -11.00
CA ALA A 245 -0.34 2.04 -11.00
C ALA A 245 -0.41 0.84 -11.97
N ASP A 246 0.73 0.47 -12.56
CA ASP A 246 1.03 -0.68 -13.42
C ASP A 246 2.56 -0.69 -13.64
N LEU A 247 3.17 -1.86 -13.87
CA LEU A 247 4.36 -2.00 -14.71
C LEU A 247 4.28 -1.09 -15.95
N VAL A 248 5.43 -0.59 -16.40
CA VAL A 248 5.65 0.26 -17.60
C VAL A 248 4.70 -0.03 -18.77
#